data_AF-A0A949ATL0-F1
#
_entry.id   AF-A0A949ATL0-F1
#
_cell.length_a   1.000
_cell.length_b   1.000
_cell.length_c   1.000
_cell.angle_alpha   90.00
_cell.angle_beta   90.00
_cell.angle_gamma   90.00
#
_symmetry.space_group_name_H-M   'P 1'
#
loop_
_entity.id
_entity.type
_entity.pdbx_description
1 polymer ?
#
loop_
_entity_poly.entity_id
_entity_poly.type
_entity_poly.pdbx_seq_one_letter_code
_entity_poly.pdbx_strand_id
1 'polypeptide(L)'
;AMTPHTGYGRALARETAKRFLFTQLLIMYANEKFALAHRGQKAMLFFSPHPPMRQRALNECISDAFYRKLFMSPCLSGWDEGEAKHQYMILCHQVLSRSHLNAVMKMREAGIITTNLVMMPHTSNISLANNGTHVSMGSRKMTRLLHDPASGFTPRHEKCMGDLVAKIMEHFLPLFVTTYSAAPYRLAFEDFHPEQALGFLPHQLDYTHLRMLWRRWRKKAKNKFCGQALTPFGPPLIDQIVGGACRCKGDFIPDFRLIDYPVALLSTERSASQDGRLHNDRRLKEDLDMMGIFDKRMSVYLPYKLREFEVMGFSGFEARYYSQFEQFAGDLGRATDLQMLLNALAFKLIASGACSHQHIPDTPFVESERRQILFGTAIGIPTFFVHKDTPNRFLRAILKKTKNTRTSHRYPGYLRVLHQEYRLALLAMIREEAAELVEGFGFGDLLGDLELRLREPAKYGASGRLTAGILAKGGADSPYDMSAREFNLAAERYYREELRQEQISEGWQYVAEDIQAMAAGEIPLSLEMREEVNAILGTQEVDGFLRQTRDELLGDSLGPENAARLLQLMIIAEDLDTKRQKQTL
;
A
#
# COMPACT_ATOMS: atom_id res chain seq x y z
N ALA A 1 -3.35 27.11 -0.74
CA ALA A 1 -1.90 26.97 -0.90
C ALA A 1 -1.40 25.86 0.02
N MET A 2 -0.56 24.94 -0.46
CA MET A 2 0.03 23.91 0.40
C MET A 2 1.11 24.56 1.29
N THR A 3 0.71 24.97 2.49
CA THR A 3 1.64 25.48 3.51
C THR A 3 1.95 24.38 4.52
N PRO A 4 3.16 24.36 5.10
CA PRO A 4 3.52 23.43 6.18
C PRO A 4 2.45 23.34 7.28
N HIS A 5 1.83 24.48 7.63
CA HIS A 5 0.84 24.60 8.70
C HIS A 5 -0.55 24.02 8.37
N THR A 6 -0.86 23.76 7.09
CA THR A 6 -2.15 23.17 6.68
C THR A 6 -2.08 21.66 6.40
N GLY A 7 -0.86 21.09 6.38
CA GLY A 7 -0.58 19.66 6.18
C GLY A 7 -0.74 19.21 4.73
N TYR A 8 0.36 18.79 4.08
CA TYR A 8 0.33 18.30 2.69
C TYR A 8 -0.54 17.05 2.55
N GLY A 9 -0.56 16.21 3.58
CA GLY A 9 -1.41 15.03 3.66
C GLY A 9 -2.90 15.35 3.72
N ARG A 10 -3.30 16.39 4.46
CA ARG A 10 -4.71 16.82 4.53
C ARG A 10 -5.23 17.27 3.17
N ALA A 11 -4.42 18.03 2.42
CA ALA A 11 -4.78 18.47 1.08
C ALA A 11 -4.96 17.28 0.12
N LEU A 12 -4.02 16.32 0.14
CA LEU A 12 -4.12 15.10 -0.67
C LEU A 12 -5.34 14.24 -0.30
N ALA A 13 -5.62 14.11 1.00
CA ALA A 13 -6.78 13.38 1.50
C ALA A 13 -8.09 14.02 1.03
N ARG A 14 -8.21 15.36 1.14
CA ARG A 14 -9.37 16.12 0.63
C ARG A 14 -9.56 15.91 -0.87
N GLU A 15 -8.51 16.07 -1.66
CA GLU A 15 -8.55 15.85 -3.11
C GLU A 15 -8.99 14.42 -3.46
N THR A 16 -8.42 13.43 -2.76
CA THR A 16 -8.74 12.01 -2.97
C THR A 16 -10.20 11.72 -2.63
N ALA A 17 -10.70 12.23 -1.50
CA ALA A 17 -12.08 12.05 -1.06
C ALA A 17 -13.08 12.72 -2.03
N LYS A 18 -12.79 13.96 -2.48
CA LYS A 18 -13.58 14.65 -3.51
C LYS A 18 -13.62 13.86 -4.82
N ARG A 19 -12.48 13.39 -5.32
CA ARG A 19 -12.41 12.60 -6.56
C ARG A 19 -13.10 11.26 -6.44
N PHE A 20 -12.99 10.60 -5.28
CA PHE A 20 -13.73 9.38 -5.02
C PHE A 20 -15.24 9.63 -5.10
N LEU A 21 -15.75 10.63 -4.40
CA LEU A 21 -17.17 11.01 -4.47
C LEU A 21 -17.60 11.39 -5.89
N PHE A 22 -16.80 12.18 -6.60
CA PHE A 22 -17.07 12.53 -8.00
C PHE A 22 -17.27 11.28 -8.86
N THR A 23 -16.40 10.29 -8.69
CA THR A 23 -16.49 9.03 -9.43
C THR A 23 -17.71 8.20 -9.01
N GLN A 24 -18.11 8.23 -7.73
CA GLN A 24 -19.36 7.60 -7.28
C GLN A 24 -20.58 8.21 -7.97
N LEU A 25 -20.65 9.54 -8.03
CA LEU A 25 -21.74 10.27 -8.68
C LEU A 25 -21.83 9.97 -10.17
N LEU A 26 -20.68 9.89 -10.86
CA LEU A 26 -20.64 9.47 -12.27
C LEU A 26 -21.22 8.07 -12.47
N ILE A 27 -20.91 7.13 -11.58
CA ILE A 27 -21.43 5.76 -11.65
C ILE A 27 -22.92 5.71 -11.35
N MET A 28 -23.40 6.45 -10.36
CA MET A 28 -24.82 6.56 -10.05
C MET A 28 -25.58 7.14 -11.24
N TYR A 29 -25.09 8.23 -11.82
CA TYR A 29 -25.64 8.84 -13.03
C TYR A 29 -25.64 7.84 -14.21
N ALA A 30 -24.54 7.13 -14.44
CA ALA A 30 -24.42 6.16 -15.52
C ALA A 30 -25.36 4.96 -15.37
N ASN A 31 -25.56 4.46 -14.15
CA ASN A 31 -26.46 3.33 -13.88
C ASN A 31 -27.90 3.64 -14.31
N GLU A 32 -28.37 4.87 -14.06
CA GLU A 32 -29.69 5.34 -14.46
C GLU A 32 -29.72 5.74 -15.94
N LYS A 33 -28.78 6.59 -16.37
CA LYS A 33 -28.81 7.19 -17.71
C LYS A 33 -28.62 6.17 -18.84
N PHE A 34 -27.81 5.13 -18.61
CA PHE A 34 -27.63 4.03 -19.56
C PHE A 34 -28.57 2.85 -19.31
N ALA A 35 -29.56 3.01 -18.42
CA ALA A 35 -30.57 2.01 -18.07
C ALA A 35 -29.95 0.66 -17.64
N LEU A 36 -28.79 0.69 -16.98
CA LEU A 36 -28.14 -0.53 -16.46
C LEU A 36 -29.03 -1.18 -15.42
N ALA A 37 -29.55 -0.38 -14.47
CA ALA A 37 -30.43 -0.85 -13.40
C ALA A 37 -31.70 -1.52 -13.95
N HIS A 38 -32.34 -0.90 -14.95
CA HIS A 38 -33.51 -1.45 -15.64
C HIS A 38 -33.20 -2.78 -16.35
N ARG A 39 -31.96 -3.02 -16.77
CA ARG A 39 -31.50 -4.27 -17.39
C ARG A 39 -30.98 -5.29 -16.37
N GLY A 40 -31.16 -5.05 -15.07
CA GLY A 40 -30.69 -5.93 -14.00
C GLY A 40 -29.18 -5.86 -13.75
N GLN A 41 -28.50 -4.81 -14.22
CA GLN A 41 -27.07 -4.58 -14.02
C GLN A 41 -26.83 -3.36 -13.12
N LYS A 42 -25.78 -3.40 -12.31
CA LYS A 42 -25.37 -2.26 -11.50
C LYS A 42 -23.85 -2.17 -11.47
N ALA A 43 -23.32 -1.06 -11.99
CA ALA A 43 -21.92 -0.71 -11.84
C ALA A 43 -21.70 -0.11 -10.44
N MET A 44 -20.57 -0.44 -9.81
CA MET A 44 -20.17 0.09 -8.51
C MET A 44 -18.67 0.28 -8.46
N LEU A 45 -18.22 1.27 -7.68
CA LEU A 45 -16.83 1.51 -7.37
C LEU A 45 -16.62 1.46 -5.86
N PHE A 46 -15.54 0.82 -5.44
CA PHE A 46 -15.08 0.80 -4.06
C PHE A 46 -13.60 0.44 -4.05
N PHE A 47 -12.90 0.77 -2.97
CA PHE A 47 -11.53 0.33 -2.78
C PHE A 47 -11.53 -1.07 -2.15
N SER A 48 -10.69 -1.96 -2.68
CA SER A 48 -10.47 -3.30 -2.11
C SER A 48 -8.99 -3.64 -2.22
N PRO A 49 -8.35 -4.15 -1.15
CA PRO A 49 -6.96 -4.57 -1.19
C PRO A 49 -6.78 -5.98 -1.79
N HIS A 50 -7.88 -6.71 -2.02
CA HIS A 50 -7.87 -8.10 -2.48
C HIS A 50 -8.78 -8.29 -3.71
N PRO A 51 -8.49 -9.26 -4.59
CA PRO A 51 -9.37 -9.63 -5.67
C PRO A 51 -10.57 -10.40 -5.07
N PRO A 52 -11.77 -10.24 -5.63
CA PRO A 52 -12.94 -10.99 -5.15
C PRO A 52 -12.71 -12.51 -5.14
N MET A 53 -13.21 -13.19 -4.11
CA MET A 53 -13.14 -14.64 -3.93
C MET A 53 -13.76 -15.39 -5.11
N ARG A 54 -14.81 -14.83 -5.73
CA ARG A 54 -15.40 -15.41 -6.96
C ARG A 54 -14.46 -15.29 -8.16
N GLN A 55 -13.70 -14.20 -8.26
CA GLN A 55 -12.67 -14.03 -9.31
C GLN A 55 -11.49 -14.98 -9.07
N ARG A 56 -11.10 -15.20 -7.80
CA ARG A 56 -10.10 -16.23 -7.45
C ARG A 56 -10.56 -17.63 -7.84
N ALA A 57 -11.78 -18.01 -7.46
CA ALA A 57 -12.35 -19.32 -7.84
C ALA A 57 -12.47 -19.47 -9.36
N LEU A 58 -12.86 -18.42 -10.08
CA LEU A 58 -12.90 -18.46 -11.54
C LEU A 58 -11.50 -18.65 -12.14
N ASN A 59 -10.49 -17.96 -11.61
CA ASN A 59 -9.10 -18.06 -12.04
C ASN A 59 -8.54 -19.49 -11.89
N GLU A 60 -8.96 -20.22 -10.85
CA GLU A 60 -8.58 -21.63 -10.65
C GLU A 60 -9.19 -22.57 -11.71
N CYS A 61 -10.30 -22.16 -12.33
CA CYS A 61 -11.04 -22.96 -13.31
C CYS A 61 -10.71 -22.63 -14.78
N ILE A 62 -9.93 -21.59 -15.06
CA ILE A 62 -9.66 -21.14 -16.44
C ILE A 62 -8.18 -21.06 -16.77
N SER A 63 -7.86 -21.08 -18.07
CA SER A 63 -6.50 -20.89 -18.51
C SER A 63 -6.05 -19.43 -18.33
N ASP A 64 -4.75 -19.27 -18.14
CA ASP A 64 -4.11 -17.97 -18.00
C ASP A 64 -4.32 -17.03 -19.20
N ALA A 65 -4.37 -17.59 -20.41
CA ALA A 65 -4.70 -16.83 -21.62
C ALA A 65 -6.16 -16.36 -21.62
N PHE A 66 -7.09 -17.19 -21.14
CA PHE A 66 -8.50 -16.83 -21.07
C PHE A 66 -8.77 -15.80 -19.96
N TYR A 67 -8.12 -15.94 -18.80
CA TYR A 67 -8.18 -14.94 -17.73
C TYR A 67 -7.76 -13.55 -18.25
N ARG A 68 -6.64 -13.47 -18.98
CA ARG A 68 -6.19 -12.20 -19.58
C ARG A 68 -7.25 -11.59 -20.50
N LYS A 69 -7.87 -12.40 -21.35
CA LYS A 69 -8.91 -11.92 -22.28
C LYS A 69 -10.13 -11.35 -21.54
N LEU A 70 -10.48 -11.90 -20.38
CA LEU A 70 -11.63 -11.47 -19.60
C LEU A 70 -11.34 -10.25 -18.72
N PHE A 71 -10.17 -10.21 -18.08
CA PHE A 71 -9.89 -9.27 -16.98
C PHE A 71 -8.84 -8.19 -17.29
N MET A 72 -8.07 -8.30 -18.38
CA MET A 72 -7.10 -7.26 -18.75
C MET A 72 -7.77 -6.13 -19.53
N SER A 73 -8.48 -5.26 -18.81
CA SER A 73 -8.88 -3.94 -19.32
C SER A 73 -7.89 -2.88 -18.81
N PRO A 74 -7.15 -2.17 -19.67
CA PRO A 74 -6.22 -1.16 -19.21
C PRO A 74 -6.99 0.08 -18.74
N CYS A 75 -6.77 0.55 -17.52
CA CYS A 75 -6.97 1.98 -17.25
C CYS A 75 -6.03 2.76 -18.15
N LEU A 76 -6.30 3.97 -18.65
CA LEU A 76 -5.33 4.71 -19.50
C LEU A 76 -4.37 5.62 -18.71
N SER A 77 -4.44 5.60 -17.37
CA SER A 77 -3.60 6.47 -16.53
C SER A 77 -2.11 6.40 -16.89
N GLY A 78 -1.54 7.54 -17.27
CA GLY A 78 -0.12 7.73 -17.61
C GLY A 78 0.32 7.15 -18.95
N TRP A 79 -0.61 6.84 -19.85
CA TRP A 79 -0.33 6.31 -21.19
C TRP A 79 -1.22 6.99 -22.22
N ASP A 80 -0.61 7.48 -23.30
CA ASP A 80 -1.35 8.09 -24.42
C ASP A 80 -1.89 7.02 -25.39
N GLU A 81 -1.26 5.85 -25.44
CA GLU A 81 -1.62 4.73 -26.31
C GLU A 81 -2.19 3.54 -25.52
N GLY A 82 -3.49 3.30 -25.68
CA GLY A 82 -4.20 2.26 -24.95
C GLY A 82 -3.76 0.84 -25.32
N GLU A 83 -3.47 0.59 -26.59
CA GLU A 83 -2.96 -0.68 -27.10
C GLU A 83 -1.59 -1.01 -26.50
N ALA A 84 -0.70 -0.03 -26.43
CA ALA A 84 0.63 -0.19 -25.83
C ALA A 84 0.50 -0.54 -24.35
N LYS A 85 -0.42 0.12 -23.63
CA LYS A 85 -0.69 -0.22 -22.23
C LYS A 85 -1.33 -1.59 -22.06
N HIS A 86 -2.24 -1.97 -22.95
CA HIS A 86 -2.84 -3.30 -22.95
C HIS A 86 -1.77 -4.39 -23.11
N GLN A 87 -0.85 -4.22 -24.07
CA GLN A 87 0.29 -5.14 -24.25
C GLN A 87 1.23 -5.15 -23.04
N TYR A 88 1.48 -3.99 -22.43
CA TYR A 88 2.24 -3.90 -21.19
C TYR A 88 1.57 -4.67 -20.03
N MET A 89 0.25 -4.57 -19.89
CA MET A 89 -0.50 -5.32 -18.87
C MET A 89 -0.46 -6.82 -19.10
N ILE A 90 -0.58 -7.26 -20.36
CA ILE A 90 -0.39 -8.68 -20.75
C ILE A 90 1.01 -9.16 -20.32
N LEU A 91 2.04 -8.38 -20.62
CA LEU A 91 3.41 -8.69 -20.24
C LEU A 91 3.56 -8.81 -18.73
N CYS A 92 3.05 -7.83 -17.98
CA CYS A 92 3.10 -7.85 -16.52
C CYS A 92 2.47 -9.13 -15.96
N HIS A 93 1.31 -9.52 -16.49
CA HIS A 93 0.61 -10.72 -16.05
C HIS A 93 1.43 -11.99 -16.32
N GLN A 94 1.99 -12.11 -17.53
CA GLN A 94 2.83 -13.25 -17.90
C GLN A 94 4.08 -13.35 -17.04
N VAL A 95 4.70 -12.22 -16.69
CA VAL A 95 5.87 -12.18 -15.82
C VAL A 95 5.51 -12.61 -14.41
N LEU A 96 4.43 -12.08 -13.83
CA LEU A 96 4.02 -12.46 -12.47
C LEU A 96 3.65 -13.94 -12.34
N SER A 97 2.93 -14.49 -13.33
CA SER A 97 2.64 -15.93 -13.41
C SER A 97 3.93 -16.78 -13.42
N ARG A 98 4.90 -16.43 -14.28
CA ARG A 98 6.19 -17.16 -14.38
C ARG A 98 7.05 -16.99 -13.13
N SER A 99 7.08 -15.79 -12.58
CA SER A 99 7.84 -15.46 -11.36
C SER A 99 7.36 -16.32 -10.20
N HIS A 100 6.04 -16.46 -10.01
CA HIS A 100 5.48 -17.30 -8.96
C HIS A 100 5.89 -18.78 -9.08
N LEU A 101 6.00 -19.32 -10.30
CA LEU A 101 6.53 -20.66 -10.53
C LEU A 101 8.01 -20.77 -10.17
N ASN A 102 8.82 -19.77 -10.53
CA ASN A 102 10.25 -19.72 -10.20
C ASN A 102 10.51 -19.55 -8.69
N ALA A 103 9.55 -19.03 -7.93
CA ALA A 103 9.62 -18.92 -6.48
C ALA A 103 9.77 -20.30 -5.80
N VAL A 104 9.13 -21.34 -6.36
CA VAL A 104 9.18 -22.72 -5.86
C VAL A 104 10.61 -23.25 -5.80
N MET A 105 11.41 -23.01 -6.85
CA MET A 105 12.81 -23.43 -6.91
C MET A 105 13.64 -22.76 -5.82
N LYS A 106 13.44 -21.45 -5.60
CA LYS A 106 14.12 -20.72 -4.53
C LYS A 106 13.72 -21.21 -3.13
N MET A 107 12.46 -21.60 -2.94
CA MET A 107 12.02 -22.20 -1.66
C MET A 107 12.66 -23.57 -1.41
N ARG A 108 12.89 -24.36 -2.46
CA ARG A 108 13.62 -25.62 -2.38
C ARG A 108 15.08 -25.39 -2.01
N GLU A 109 15.76 -24.45 -2.67
CA GLU A 109 17.15 -24.05 -2.35
C GLU A 109 17.28 -23.52 -0.92
N ALA A 110 16.28 -22.75 -0.47
CA ALA A 110 16.20 -22.26 0.89
C ALA A 110 15.88 -23.38 1.91
N GLY A 111 15.63 -24.63 1.51
CA GLY A 111 15.27 -25.73 2.40
C GLY A 111 13.92 -25.52 3.11
N ILE A 112 13.03 -24.73 2.52
CA ILE A 112 11.66 -24.53 2.99
C ILE A 112 10.77 -25.67 2.48
N ILE A 113 10.90 -25.98 1.19
CA ILE A 113 10.32 -27.16 0.58
C ILE A 113 11.35 -28.29 0.71
N THR A 114 11.05 -29.28 1.54
CA THR A 114 11.95 -30.40 1.84
C THR A 114 11.52 -31.71 1.16
N THR A 115 10.38 -31.71 0.48
CA THR A 115 9.77 -32.88 -0.16
C THR A 115 9.62 -32.67 -1.67
N ASN A 116 9.52 -33.75 -2.42
CA ASN A 116 9.20 -33.69 -3.86
C ASN A 116 7.68 -33.50 -4.12
N LEU A 117 6.87 -33.58 -3.07
CA LEU A 117 5.45 -33.24 -3.13
C LEU A 117 5.32 -31.73 -2.93
N VAL A 118 4.91 -31.05 -4.01
CA VAL A 118 4.69 -29.60 -4.07
C VAL A 118 3.39 -29.37 -4.82
N MET A 119 2.53 -28.49 -4.30
CA MET A 119 1.40 -28.00 -5.06
C MET A 119 1.92 -27.07 -6.14
N MET A 120 1.80 -27.49 -7.40
CA MET A 120 2.17 -26.61 -8.50
C MET A 120 1.25 -25.38 -8.48
N PRO A 121 1.80 -24.15 -8.38
CA PRO A 121 1.00 -22.96 -8.46
C PRO A 121 0.20 -22.93 -9.76
N HIS A 122 -1.01 -22.39 -9.72
CA HIS A 122 -1.76 -22.13 -10.93
C HIS A 122 -0.95 -21.21 -11.86
N THR A 123 -1.01 -21.49 -13.16
CA THR A 123 -0.31 -20.71 -14.18
C THR A 123 -0.92 -19.32 -14.39
N SER A 124 -2.10 -19.05 -13.80
CA SER A 124 -2.74 -17.74 -13.84
C SER A 124 -2.72 -17.07 -12.47
N ASN A 125 -2.24 -15.83 -12.43
CA ASN A 125 -1.99 -15.07 -11.21
C ASN A 125 -2.86 -13.81 -11.16
N ILE A 126 -3.65 -13.65 -10.09
CA ILE A 126 -4.57 -12.53 -9.90
C ILE A 126 -3.94 -11.30 -9.23
N SER A 127 -2.65 -11.38 -8.85
CA SER A 127 -1.96 -10.35 -8.06
C SER A 127 -1.92 -8.98 -8.75
N LEU A 128 -2.01 -8.88 -10.08
CA LEU A 128 -2.13 -7.57 -10.75
C LEU A 128 -3.34 -6.75 -10.28
N ALA A 129 -4.40 -7.40 -9.80
CA ALA A 129 -5.54 -6.71 -9.21
C ALA A 129 -5.24 -6.10 -7.83
N ASN A 130 -4.08 -6.42 -7.22
CA ASN A 130 -3.66 -6.01 -5.87
C ASN A 130 -2.55 -4.96 -5.88
N ASN A 131 -2.52 -4.07 -6.88
CA ASN A 131 -1.44 -3.08 -7.04
C ASN A 131 -1.39 -2.01 -5.92
N GLY A 132 -2.34 -1.99 -4.97
CA GLY A 132 -2.34 -1.11 -3.80
C GLY A 132 -2.45 0.37 -4.15
N THR A 133 -2.23 1.25 -3.16
CA THR A 133 -2.24 2.71 -3.35
C THR A 133 -0.81 3.24 -3.47
N HIS A 134 -0.58 4.09 -4.47
CA HIS A 134 0.72 4.75 -4.66
C HIS A 134 0.61 6.23 -4.30
N VAL A 135 1.51 6.72 -3.45
CA VAL A 135 1.58 8.14 -3.07
C VAL A 135 2.90 8.71 -3.54
N SER A 136 2.84 9.66 -4.48
CA SER A 136 4.02 10.35 -5.02
C SER A 136 4.13 11.76 -4.45
N MET A 137 5.33 12.15 -4.02
CA MET A 137 5.66 13.49 -3.54
C MET A 137 6.79 14.07 -4.40
N GLY A 138 6.49 15.15 -5.11
CA GLY A 138 7.47 15.89 -5.92
C GLY A 138 8.24 16.94 -5.12
N SER A 139 9.54 17.07 -5.37
CA SER A 139 10.40 18.11 -4.80
C SER A 139 10.56 19.27 -5.76
N ARG A 140 9.86 20.38 -5.51
CA ARG A 140 10.00 21.61 -6.32
C ARG A 140 11.44 22.14 -6.37
N LYS A 141 12.21 21.96 -5.29
CA LYS A 141 13.61 22.41 -5.23
C LYS A 141 14.49 21.55 -6.15
N MET A 142 14.43 20.23 -6.02
CA MET A 142 15.23 19.33 -6.86
C MET A 142 14.84 19.44 -8.33
N THR A 143 13.54 19.51 -8.63
CA THR A 143 13.04 19.73 -10.00
C THR A 143 13.59 21.02 -10.60
N ARG A 144 13.55 22.15 -9.88
CA ARG A 144 14.13 23.41 -10.36
C ARG A 144 15.63 23.33 -10.59
N LEU A 145 16.36 22.69 -9.68
CA LEU A 145 17.81 22.53 -9.81
C LEU A 145 18.17 21.66 -11.03
N LEU A 146 17.43 20.59 -11.30
CA LEU A 146 17.66 19.74 -12.48
C LEU A 146 17.23 20.41 -13.80
N HIS A 147 16.28 21.33 -13.75
CA HIS A 147 15.87 22.12 -14.91
C HIS A 147 16.88 23.23 -15.26
N ASP A 148 17.63 23.74 -14.28
CA ASP A 148 18.63 24.78 -14.48
C ASP A 148 20.04 24.18 -14.67
N PRO A 149 20.61 24.19 -15.90
CA PRO A 149 21.95 23.65 -16.14
C PRO A 149 23.04 24.38 -15.36
N ALA A 150 22.83 25.64 -14.96
CA ALA A 150 23.80 26.43 -14.20
C ALA A 150 23.83 26.07 -12.71
N SER A 151 22.88 25.27 -12.22
CA SER A 151 22.78 24.91 -10.80
C SER A 151 23.92 24.00 -10.31
N GLY A 152 24.63 23.33 -11.22
CA GLY A 152 25.61 22.28 -10.91
C GLY A 152 24.99 20.99 -10.36
N PHE A 153 23.66 20.93 -10.22
CA PHE A 153 22.94 19.76 -9.74
C PHE A 153 22.58 18.84 -10.91
N THR A 154 23.16 17.64 -10.92
CA THR A 154 23.06 16.72 -12.07
C THR A 154 22.23 15.48 -11.73
N PRO A 155 21.80 14.70 -12.74
CA PRO A 155 21.14 13.40 -12.53
C PRO A 155 21.96 12.45 -11.63
N ARG A 156 23.30 12.54 -11.64
CA ARG A 156 24.15 11.77 -10.72
C ARG A 156 23.92 12.15 -9.26
N HIS A 157 23.73 13.44 -8.97
CA HIS A 157 23.45 13.92 -7.62
C HIS A 157 22.04 13.49 -7.18
N GLU A 158 21.04 13.63 -8.07
CA GLU A 158 19.68 13.13 -7.84
C GLU A 158 19.71 11.64 -7.48
N LYS A 159 20.38 10.83 -8.30
CA LYS A 159 20.42 9.38 -8.11
C LYS A 159 21.13 8.98 -6.83
N CYS A 160 22.30 9.56 -6.57
CA CYS A 160 23.09 9.27 -5.38
C CYS A 160 22.30 9.54 -4.09
N MET A 161 21.64 10.70 -4.00
CA MET A 161 20.85 11.03 -2.81
C MET A 161 19.52 10.29 -2.76
N GLY A 162 18.83 10.18 -3.90
CA GLY A 162 17.50 9.57 -3.99
C GLY A 162 17.51 8.11 -3.58
N ASP A 163 18.49 7.34 -4.04
CA ASP A 163 18.63 5.94 -3.63
C ASP A 163 18.96 5.83 -2.12
N LEU A 164 19.77 6.74 -1.58
CA LEU A 164 20.08 6.76 -0.15
C LEU A 164 18.87 7.11 0.71
N VAL A 165 18.05 8.08 0.28
CA VAL A 165 16.76 8.39 0.92
C VAL A 165 15.87 7.15 0.91
N ALA A 166 15.77 6.45 -0.23
CA ALA A 166 14.98 5.22 -0.32
C ALA A 166 15.48 4.14 0.66
N LYS A 167 16.79 3.95 0.79
CA LYS A 167 17.40 3.03 1.76
C LYS A 167 17.09 3.39 3.21
N ILE A 168 17.15 4.67 3.56
CA ILE A 168 16.77 5.16 4.89
C ILE A 168 15.28 4.87 5.13
N MET A 169 14.42 5.24 4.18
CA MET A 169 12.96 5.06 4.26
C MET A 169 12.55 3.61 4.48
N GLU A 170 13.25 2.64 3.87
CA GLU A 170 12.98 1.20 4.07
C GLU A 170 12.99 0.76 5.54
N HIS A 171 13.76 1.43 6.40
CA HIS A 171 13.83 1.12 7.84
C HIS A 171 12.58 1.57 8.60
N PHE A 172 11.88 2.58 8.10
CA PHE A 172 10.72 3.20 8.73
C PHE A 172 9.37 2.64 8.23
N LEU A 173 9.36 1.85 7.15
CA LEU A 173 8.14 1.26 6.59
C LEU A 173 7.25 0.49 7.59
N PRO A 174 7.79 -0.19 8.62
CA PRO A 174 6.97 -0.80 9.67
C PRO A 174 6.09 0.18 10.47
N LEU A 175 6.34 1.49 10.41
CA LEU A 175 5.47 2.50 11.01
C LEU A 175 4.18 2.72 10.22
N PHE A 176 4.14 2.35 8.95
CA PHE A 176 2.98 2.57 8.08
C PHE A 176 2.09 1.35 7.96
N VAL A 177 2.71 0.19 7.75
CA VAL A 177 2.01 -1.08 7.53
C VAL A 177 1.29 -1.50 8.79
N THR A 178 0.03 -1.91 8.66
CA THR A 178 -0.95 -2.16 9.75
C THR A 178 -1.39 -0.94 10.56
N THR A 179 -0.62 0.15 10.53
CA THR A 179 -0.84 1.38 11.30
C THR A 179 -1.82 2.32 10.59
N TYR A 180 -1.53 2.67 9.33
CA TYR A 180 -2.34 3.58 8.51
C TYR A 180 -3.01 2.87 7.34
N SER A 181 -2.42 1.80 6.82
CA SER A 181 -3.09 0.96 5.82
C SER A 181 -2.91 -0.51 6.16
N ALA A 182 -3.85 -1.35 5.73
CA ALA A 182 -3.80 -2.78 5.96
C ALA A 182 -4.55 -3.54 4.86
N ALA A 183 -4.46 -4.86 4.88
CA ALA A 183 -5.21 -5.75 4.00
C ALA A 183 -5.56 -7.03 4.75
N PRO A 184 -6.47 -6.98 5.74
CA PRO A 184 -6.84 -8.14 6.54
C PRO A 184 -7.26 -9.31 5.65
N TYR A 185 -6.74 -10.51 5.92
CA TYR A 185 -7.04 -11.71 5.17
C TYR A 185 -6.92 -12.96 6.04
N ARG A 186 -7.82 -13.93 5.84
CA ARG A 186 -7.72 -15.26 6.45
C ARG A 186 -7.21 -16.26 5.42
N LEU A 187 -6.10 -16.88 5.76
CA LEU A 187 -5.56 -18.02 5.02
C LEU A 187 -6.01 -19.30 5.71
N ALA A 188 -6.65 -20.21 4.97
CA ALA A 188 -7.13 -21.48 5.51
C ALA A 188 -5.95 -22.42 5.84
N PHE A 189 -6.22 -23.59 6.44
CA PHE A 189 -5.15 -24.55 6.67
C PHE A 189 -4.65 -25.10 5.32
N GLU A 190 -5.58 -25.54 4.49
CA GLU A 190 -5.37 -26.07 3.14
C GLU A 190 -4.64 -25.10 2.20
N ASP A 191 -4.72 -23.79 2.42
CA ASP A 191 -3.99 -22.78 1.63
C ASP A 191 -2.62 -22.42 2.26
N PHE A 192 -2.27 -23.01 3.40
CA PHE A 192 -1.04 -22.71 4.15
C PHE A 192 0.19 -23.50 3.66
N HIS A 193 0.21 -23.80 2.37
CA HIS A 193 1.37 -24.34 1.66
C HIS A 193 2.46 -23.28 1.53
N PRO A 194 3.75 -23.60 1.72
CA PRO A 194 4.81 -22.61 1.54
C PRO A 194 4.79 -21.99 0.13
N GLU A 195 4.53 -22.79 -0.90
CA GLU A 195 4.41 -22.38 -2.30
C GLU A 195 3.28 -21.39 -2.61
N GLN A 196 2.27 -21.31 -1.75
CA GLN A 196 1.14 -20.38 -1.88
C GLN A 196 1.26 -19.24 -0.87
N ALA A 197 1.48 -19.58 0.40
CA ALA A 197 1.54 -18.64 1.51
C ALA A 197 2.71 -17.65 1.39
N LEU A 198 3.88 -18.09 0.90
CA LEU A 198 5.03 -17.19 0.75
C LEU A 198 4.95 -16.31 -0.49
N GLY A 199 4.04 -16.57 -1.42
CA GLY A 199 3.80 -15.78 -2.63
C GLY A 199 5.11 -15.37 -3.31
N PHE A 200 5.34 -14.06 -3.40
CA PHE A 200 6.53 -13.50 -4.04
C PHE A 200 7.73 -13.29 -3.09
N LEU A 201 7.60 -13.56 -1.79
CA LEU A 201 8.69 -13.38 -0.82
C LEU A 201 10.02 -14.04 -1.21
N PRO A 202 10.07 -15.21 -1.90
CA PRO A 202 11.33 -15.79 -2.37
C PRO A 202 12.11 -14.92 -3.37
N HIS A 203 11.45 -13.95 -4.02
CA HIS A 203 12.11 -12.96 -4.88
C HIS A 203 12.41 -11.63 -4.17
N GLN A 204 11.97 -11.48 -2.92
CA GLN A 204 12.06 -10.23 -2.16
C GLN A 204 12.97 -10.34 -0.93
N LEU A 205 13.30 -11.57 -0.51
CA LEU A 205 14.16 -11.86 0.64
C LEU A 205 15.22 -12.90 0.28
N ASP A 206 16.39 -12.75 0.88
CA ASP A 206 17.44 -13.74 0.90
C ASP A 206 16.98 -15.03 1.61
N TYR A 207 17.54 -16.18 1.21
CA TYR A 207 17.17 -17.50 1.73
C TYR A 207 17.31 -17.60 3.26
N THR A 208 18.22 -16.84 3.88
CA THR A 208 18.41 -16.83 5.33
C THR A 208 17.22 -16.21 6.04
N HIS A 209 16.85 -14.98 5.64
CA HIS A 209 15.75 -14.25 6.26
C HIS A 209 14.40 -14.85 5.89
N LEU A 210 14.23 -15.36 4.66
CA LEU A 210 13.03 -16.07 4.23
C LEU A 210 12.74 -17.29 5.11
N ARG A 211 13.76 -18.14 5.38
CA ARG A 211 13.63 -19.28 6.30
C ARG A 211 13.25 -18.85 7.71
N MET A 212 13.90 -17.82 8.23
CA MET A 212 13.65 -17.31 9.58
C MET A 212 12.21 -16.79 9.70
N LEU A 213 11.76 -16.01 8.72
CA LEU A 213 10.41 -15.48 8.62
C LEU A 213 9.38 -16.61 8.52
N TRP A 214 9.54 -17.54 7.59
CA TRP A 214 8.63 -18.68 7.41
C TRP A 214 8.49 -19.50 8.70
N ARG A 215 9.61 -19.76 9.39
CA ARG A 215 9.58 -20.48 10.66
C ARG A 215 8.80 -19.74 11.74
N ARG A 216 8.93 -18.40 11.81
CA ARG A 216 8.15 -17.59 12.75
C ARG A 216 6.68 -17.58 12.39
N TRP A 217 6.36 -17.55 11.10
CA TRP A 217 5.00 -17.58 10.59
C TRP A 217 4.30 -18.90 10.91
N ARG A 218 4.93 -20.05 10.64
CA ARG A 218 4.42 -21.38 11.05
C ARG A 218 4.11 -21.48 12.55
N LYS A 219 4.86 -20.78 13.40
CA LYS A 219 4.61 -20.74 14.86
C LYS A 219 3.46 -19.83 15.26
N LYS A 220 3.19 -18.79 14.46
CA LYS A 220 2.09 -17.84 14.64
C LYS A 220 0.76 -18.46 14.24
N ALA A 221 0.74 -19.15 13.10
CA ALA A 221 -0.44 -19.83 12.57
C ALA A 221 -1.09 -20.77 13.60
N LYS A 222 -2.41 -20.88 13.55
CA LYS A 222 -3.23 -21.77 14.40
C LYS A 222 -3.27 -23.19 13.83
N ASN A 223 -2.09 -23.69 13.46
CA ASN A 223 -1.87 -24.99 12.82
C ASN A 223 -0.98 -25.86 13.70
N LYS A 224 -1.43 -26.16 14.93
CA LYS A 224 -0.66 -26.99 15.85
C LYS A 224 -1.40 -28.26 16.20
N PHE A 225 -0.69 -29.38 16.09
CA PHE A 225 -1.14 -30.67 16.54
C PHE A 225 -0.06 -31.28 17.44
N CYS A 226 -0.43 -31.75 18.62
CA CYS A 226 0.50 -32.31 19.62
C CYS A 226 1.74 -31.41 19.89
N GLY A 227 1.55 -30.09 19.92
CA GLY A 227 2.62 -29.10 20.17
C GLY A 227 3.54 -28.81 18.99
N GLN A 228 3.40 -29.53 17.87
CA GLN A 228 4.17 -29.35 16.64
C GLN A 228 3.38 -28.50 15.63
N ALA A 229 4.07 -27.62 14.89
CA ALA A 229 3.44 -26.83 13.84
C ALA A 229 3.28 -27.67 12.57
N LEU A 230 2.03 -27.92 12.19
CA LEU A 230 1.65 -28.69 11.01
C LEU A 230 1.56 -27.77 9.78
N THR A 231 1.99 -28.28 8.64
CA THR A 231 1.76 -27.69 7.31
C THR A 231 0.98 -28.71 6.50
N PRO A 232 0.21 -28.26 5.50
CA PRO A 232 -0.57 -29.18 4.68
C PRO A 232 0.35 -30.04 3.80
N PHE A 233 -0.18 -31.19 3.36
CA PHE A 233 0.55 -32.25 2.68
C PHE A 233 0.45 -32.14 1.15
N GLY A 234 -0.58 -31.51 0.61
CA GLY A 234 -0.74 -31.23 -0.82
C GLY A 234 -2.13 -31.60 -1.30
N PRO A 235 -2.52 -32.89 -1.22
CA PRO A 235 -3.81 -33.33 -1.71
C PRO A 235 -4.97 -32.65 -0.94
N PRO A 236 -5.83 -31.86 -1.62
CA PRO A 236 -6.82 -31.01 -0.93
C PRO A 236 -7.77 -31.77 -0.01
N LEU A 237 -8.20 -32.97 -0.41
CA LEU A 237 -9.08 -33.81 0.41
C LEU A 237 -8.40 -34.26 1.71
N ILE A 238 -7.12 -34.62 1.63
CA ILE A 238 -6.35 -35.03 2.81
C ILE A 238 -6.16 -33.83 3.74
N ASP A 239 -5.83 -32.68 3.17
CA ASP A 239 -5.59 -31.46 3.96
C ASP A 239 -6.86 -30.97 4.65
N GLN A 240 -8.03 -31.10 4.02
CA GLN A 240 -9.31 -30.82 4.66
C GLN A 240 -9.59 -31.77 5.84
N ILE A 241 -9.37 -33.09 5.64
CA ILE A 241 -9.60 -34.09 6.69
C ILE A 241 -8.65 -33.88 7.86
N VAL A 242 -7.36 -33.72 7.58
CA VAL A 242 -6.32 -33.46 8.58
C VAL A 242 -6.59 -32.14 9.29
N GLY A 243 -6.92 -31.08 8.54
CA GLY A 243 -7.23 -29.76 9.08
C GLY A 243 -8.37 -29.82 10.08
N GLY A 244 -9.45 -30.54 9.74
CA GLY A 244 -10.58 -30.79 10.63
C GLY A 244 -10.20 -31.61 11.87
N ALA A 245 -9.55 -32.77 11.68
CA ALA A 245 -9.17 -33.67 12.76
C ALA A 245 -8.19 -33.03 13.75
N CYS A 246 -7.22 -32.26 13.25
CA CYS A 246 -6.22 -31.57 14.05
C CYS A 246 -6.67 -30.17 14.50
N ARG A 247 -7.89 -29.73 14.17
CA ARG A 247 -8.43 -28.39 14.45
C ARG A 247 -7.50 -27.25 13.97
N CYS A 248 -6.83 -27.45 12.85
CA CYS A 248 -5.95 -26.45 12.25
C CYS A 248 -6.81 -25.40 11.53
N LYS A 249 -6.67 -24.13 11.93
CA LYS A 249 -7.51 -23.03 11.43
C LYS A 249 -6.83 -22.15 10.37
N GLY A 250 -5.58 -22.43 10.00
CA GLY A 250 -4.75 -21.54 9.18
C GLY A 250 -4.20 -20.36 9.97
N ASP A 251 -4.16 -19.18 9.33
CA ASP A 251 -3.65 -17.94 9.94
C ASP A 251 -4.52 -16.73 9.60
N PHE A 252 -4.41 -15.68 10.41
CA PHE A 252 -4.98 -14.36 10.17
C PHE A 252 -3.85 -13.36 9.89
N ILE A 253 -3.87 -12.73 8.72
CA ILE A 253 -2.79 -11.88 8.23
C ILE A 253 -3.29 -10.42 8.24
N PRO A 254 -2.65 -9.52 9.01
CA PRO A 254 -3.02 -8.10 9.07
C PRO A 254 -2.95 -7.37 7.72
N ASP A 255 -1.93 -7.65 6.93
CA ASP A 255 -1.73 -7.05 5.60
C ASP A 255 -1.20 -8.08 4.61
N PHE A 256 -2.12 -8.78 3.94
CA PHE A 256 -1.77 -9.85 3.01
C PHE A 256 -1.35 -9.35 1.62
N ARG A 257 -1.74 -8.13 1.23
CA ARG A 257 -1.38 -7.55 -0.07
C ARG A 257 0.13 -7.46 -0.26
N LEU A 258 0.88 -7.17 0.80
CA LEU A 258 2.35 -7.10 0.75
C LEU A 258 3.03 -8.47 0.59
N ILE A 259 2.27 -9.56 0.69
CA ILE A 259 2.76 -10.94 0.49
C ILE A 259 2.32 -11.46 -0.88
N ASP A 260 1.06 -11.19 -1.24
CA ASP A 260 0.41 -11.64 -2.48
C ASP A 260 0.78 -10.78 -3.71
N TYR A 261 1.45 -9.64 -3.53
CA TYR A 261 1.96 -8.78 -4.60
C TYR A 261 3.44 -8.47 -4.40
N PRO A 262 4.29 -8.53 -5.45
CA PRO A 262 5.69 -8.14 -5.33
C PRO A 262 5.83 -6.64 -5.16
N VAL A 263 6.43 -6.21 -4.05
CA VAL A 263 6.64 -4.79 -3.73
C VAL A 263 8.13 -4.43 -3.60
N ALA A 264 9.02 -5.40 -3.43
CA ALA A 264 10.44 -5.14 -3.16
C ALA A 264 11.35 -6.23 -3.75
N LEU A 265 11.61 -6.20 -5.06
CA LEU A 265 12.52 -7.15 -5.70
C LEU A 265 13.92 -7.04 -5.09
N LEU A 266 14.52 -8.19 -4.79
CA LEU A 266 15.85 -8.28 -4.20
C LEU A 266 16.93 -8.00 -5.26
N SER A 267 18.00 -7.32 -4.85
CA SER A 267 19.22 -7.15 -5.62
C SER A 267 19.89 -8.49 -5.92
N THR A 268 20.74 -8.51 -6.93
CA THR A 268 21.64 -9.64 -7.19
C THR A 268 23.01 -9.37 -6.56
N GLU A 269 23.89 -10.38 -6.52
CA GLU A 269 25.28 -10.19 -6.07
C GLU A 269 26.07 -9.21 -6.94
N ARG A 270 25.61 -8.92 -8.17
CA ARG A 270 26.27 -8.03 -9.13
C ARG A 270 25.59 -6.66 -9.23
N SER A 271 24.27 -6.64 -9.10
CA SER A 271 23.44 -5.47 -9.40
C SER A 271 22.54 -5.12 -8.22
N ALA A 272 22.83 -3.97 -7.62
CA ALA A 272 22.06 -3.40 -6.53
C ALA A 272 20.90 -2.53 -7.04
N SER A 273 19.81 -2.49 -6.28
CA SER A 273 18.64 -1.67 -6.59
C SER A 273 18.80 -0.17 -6.24
N GLN A 274 19.68 0.15 -5.28
CA GLN A 274 19.76 1.47 -4.64
C GLN A 274 21.22 1.90 -4.31
N ASP A 275 22.19 1.58 -5.17
CA ASP A 275 23.62 1.89 -4.97
C ASP A 275 24.02 3.35 -5.26
N GLY A 276 23.08 4.21 -5.66
CA GLY A 276 23.34 5.61 -6.00
C GLY A 276 24.05 5.83 -7.34
N ARG A 277 24.28 4.78 -8.13
CA ARG A 277 24.86 4.88 -9.47
C ARG A 277 23.75 4.98 -10.51
N LEU A 278 24.00 5.76 -11.57
CA LEU A 278 23.08 5.86 -12.71
C LEU A 278 22.79 4.47 -13.29
N HIS A 279 21.54 4.26 -13.70
CA HIS A 279 21.04 3.06 -14.37
C HIS A 279 21.21 1.75 -13.57
N ASN A 280 21.22 1.82 -12.24
CA ASN A 280 21.29 0.63 -11.39
C ASN A 280 20.05 -0.26 -11.51
N ASP A 281 18.88 0.36 -11.64
CA ASP A 281 17.61 -0.29 -11.94
C ASP A 281 17.68 -1.08 -13.26
N ARG A 282 18.31 -0.53 -14.31
CA ARG A 282 18.51 -1.21 -15.59
C ARG A 282 19.39 -2.45 -15.44
N ARG A 283 20.53 -2.33 -14.74
CA ARG A 283 21.43 -3.48 -14.49
C ARG A 283 20.73 -4.59 -13.71
N LEU A 284 20.00 -4.23 -12.66
CA LEU A 284 19.21 -5.19 -11.89
C LEU A 284 18.13 -5.87 -12.74
N LYS A 285 17.42 -5.11 -13.58
CA LYS A 285 16.43 -5.67 -14.50
C LYS A 285 17.02 -6.66 -15.50
N GLU A 286 18.18 -6.33 -16.07
CA GLU A 286 18.89 -7.22 -16.99
C GLU A 286 19.28 -8.53 -16.29
N ASP A 287 19.79 -8.47 -15.06
CA ASP A 287 20.10 -9.67 -14.27
C ASP A 287 18.85 -10.51 -13.96
N LEU A 288 17.77 -9.87 -13.49
CA LEU A 288 16.53 -10.58 -13.15
C LEU A 288 15.82 -11.19 -14.37
N ASP A 289 15.94 -10.55 -15.53
CA ASP A 289 15.46 -11.07 -16.83
C ASP A 289 16.24 -12.33 -17.23
N MET A 290 17.58 -12.30 -17.11
CA MET A 290 18.42 -13.49 -17.37
C MET A 290 18.12 -14.64 -16.41
N MET A 291 17.71 -14.36 -15.17
CA MET A 291 17.29 -15.37 -14.19
C MET A 291 15.85 -15.88 -14.42
N GLY A 292 15.11 -15.32 -15.39
CA GLY A 292 13.70 -15.63 -15.62
C GLY A 292 12.75 -15.17 -14.51
N ILE A 293 13.20 -14.28 -13.61
CA ILE A 293 12.43 -13.82 -12.44
C ILE A 293 11.53 -12.64 -12.82
N PHE A 294 11.99 -11.79 -13.74
CA PHE A 294 11.35 -10.53 -14.12
C PHE A 294 11.52 -10.27 -15.62
N ASP A 295 10.90 -9.21 -16.17
CA ASP A 295 11.15 -8.76 -17.55
C ASP A 295 11.68 -7.33 -17.52
N LYS A 296 12.76 -7.08 -18.27
CA LYS A 296 13.44 -5.78 -18.28
C LYS A 296 12.61 -4.60 -18.79
N ARG A 297 11.52 -4.86 -19.50
CA ARG A 297 10.56 -3.84 -19.96
C ARG A 297 9.63 -3.36 -18.85
N MET A 298 9.50 -4.11 -17.76
CA MET A 298 8.68 -3.72 -16.62
C MET A 298 9.41 -2.71 -15.72
N SER A 299 8.61 -1.91 -14.99
CA SER A 299 9.13 -1.05 -13.93
C SER A 299 9.56 -1.88 -12.72
N VAL A 300 10.79 -1.71 -12.22
CA VAL A 300 11.25 -2.41 -11.00
C VAL A 300 10.32 -2.10 -9.82
N TYR A 301 9.94 -3.14 -9.08
CA TYR A 301 9.18 -3.04 -7.85
C TYR A 301 10.10 -2.74 -6.67
N LEU A 302 9.93 -1.54 -6.10
CA LEU A 302 10.54 -1.08 -4.87
C LEU A 302 9.44 -0.49 -3.97
N PRO A 303 9.53 -0.67 -2.64
CA PRO A 303 8.49 -0.18 -1.74
C PRO A 303 8.53 1.35 -1.68
N TYR A 304 9.72 1.93 -1.82
CA TYR A 304 9.94 3.36 -1.95
C TYR A 304 10.86 3.63 -3.14
N LYS A 305 10.39 4.43 -4.10
CA LYS A 305 11.05 4.60 -5.40
C LYS A 305 11.32 6.07 -5.71
N LEU A 306 12.54 6.37 -6.14
CA LEU A 306 12.89 7.66 -6.73
C LEU A 306 12.13 7.86 -8.05
N ARG A 307 11.44 8.99 -8.18
CA ARG A 307 10.90 9.50 -9.44
C ARG A 307 11.97 10.40 -10.03
N GLU A 308 12.73 9.85 -10.98
CA GLU A 308 13.86 10.53 -11.63
C GLU A 308 13.35 11.59 -12.61
N PHE A 309 13.96 12.78 -12.57
CA PHE A 309 13.55 13.91 -13.40
C PHE A 309 13.58 13.61 -14.89
N GLU A 310 14.64 12.94 -15.37
CA GLU A 310 14.79 12.59 -16.79
C GLU A 310 13.66 11.66 -17.30
N VAL A 311 13.02 10.90 -16.40
CA VAL A 311 11.96 9.95 -16.75
C VAL A 311 10.58 10.57 -16.57
N MET A 312 10.39 11.35 -15.51
CA MET A 312 9.06 11.81 -15.08
C MET A 312 8.78 13.28 -15.39
N GLY A 313 9.80 14.07 -15.75
CA GLY A 313 9.74 15.53 -15.84
C GLY A 313 9.75 16.24 -14.48
N PHE A 314 9.85 15.50 -13.37
CA PHE A 314 10.00 16.03 -12.03
C PHE A 314 10.81 15.07 -11.14
N SER A 315 11.47 15.61 -10.13
CA SER A 315 12.19 14.83 -9.12
C SER A 315 11.34 14.62 -7.87
N GLY A 316 11.32 13.41 -7.32
CA GLY A 316 10.54 13.12 -6.12
C GLY A 316 10.59 11.66 -5.70
N PHE A 317 9.63 11.25 -4.89
CA PHE A 317 9.57 9.87 -4.39
C PHE A 317 8.15 9.33 -4.44
N GLU A 318 8.04 8.03 -4.70
CA GLU A 318 6.79 7.29 -4.70
C GLU A 318 6.84 6.17 -3.66
N ALA A 319 5.87 6.17 -2.74
CA ALA A 319 5.58 5.03 -1.89
C ALA A 319 4.62 4.08 -2.60
N ARG A 320 4.95 2.78 -2.58
CA ARG A 320 4.18 1.68 -3.20
C ARG A 320 3.76 0.58 -2.21
N TYR A 321 3.94 0.83 -0.91
CA TYR A 321 3.67 -0.13 0.16
C TYR A 321 2.29 0.05 0.81
N TYR A 322 1.48 1.04 0.39
CA TYR A 322 0.15 1.22 0.98
C TYR A 322 -0.84 0.19 0.44
N SER A 323 -1.64 -0.35 1.35
CA SER A 323 -2.73 -1.29 1.07
C SER A 323 -4.07 -0.55 1.10
N GLN A 324 -5.07 -1.00 1.87
CA GLN A 324 -6.33 -0.30 2.05
C GLN A 324 -6.23 0.72 3.20
N PHE A 325 -6.62 1.96 2.93
CA PHE A 325 -6.91 2.95 3.96
C PHE A 325 -8.36 2.82 4.40
N GLU A 326 -8.62 2.95 5.70
CA GLU A 326 -10.00 3.04 6.18
C GLU A 326 -10.52 4.46 5.95
N GLN A 327 -9.78 5.47 6.41
CA GLN A 327 -10.14 6.89 6.28
C GLN A 327 -9.19 7.65 5.36
N PHE A 328 -9.69 8.63 4.60
CA PHE A 328 -8.83 9.49 3.78
C PHE A 328 -8.01 10.44 4.65
N ALA A 329 -8.64 11.24 5.50
CA ALA A 329 -7.96 12.22 6.33
C ALA A 329 -7.22 11.55 7.49
N GLY A 330 -7.90 10.65 8.19
CA GLY A 330 -7.39 9.96 9.38
C GLY A 330 -6.23 9.02 9.09
N ASP A 331 -6.17 8.42 7.90
CA ASP A 331 -5.09 7.50 7.55
C ASP A 331 -4.23 7.94 6.36
N LEU A 332 -4.81 8.14 5.16
CA LEU A 332 -4.03 8.53 3.98
C LEU A 332 -3.33 9.87 4.18
N GLY A 333 -4.02 10.86 4.75
CA GLY A 333 -3.46 12.16 5.06
C GLY A 333 -2.33 12.08 6.08
N ARG A 334 -2.59 11.46 7.24
CA ARG A 334 -1.57 11.28 8.29
C ARG A 334 -0.36 10.47 7.81
N ALA A 335 -0.57 9.42 7.03
CA ALA A 335 0.52 8.65 6.43
C ALA A 335 1.36 9.52 5.48
N THR A 336 0.71 10.35 4.66
CA THR A 336 1.42 11.24 3.73
C THR A 336 2.25 12.29 4.48
N ASP A 337 1.71 12.85 5.57
CA ASP A 337 2.45 13.79 6.43
C ASP A 337 3.66 13.11 7.09
N LEU A 338 3.50 11.88 7.59
CA LEU A 338 4.62 11.11 8.15
C LEU A 338 5.68 10.79 7.09
N GLN A 339 5.25 10.43 5.87
CA GLN A 339 6.14 10.19 4.74
C GLN A 339 6.97 11.45 4.41
N MET A 340 6.34 12.63 4.43
CA MET A 340 7.03 13.90 4.22
C MET A 340 8.05 14.18 5.33
N LEU A 341 7.66 14.01 6.60
CA LEU A 341 8.56 14.19 7.74
C LEU A 341 9.80 13.29 7.62
N LEU A 342 9.60 12.03 7.26
CA LEU A 342 10.68 11.07 7.13
C LEU A 342 11.58 11.35 5.93
N ASN A 343 11.05 11.87 4.83
CA ASN A 343 11.87 12.36 3.73
C ASN A 343 12.75 13.54 4.17
N ALA A 344 12.17 14.51 4.88
CA ALA A 344 12.92 15.64 5.41
C ALA A 344 14.01 15.18 6.40
N LEU A 345 13.69 14.24 7.29
CA LEU A 345 14.66 13.61 8.18
C LEU A 345 15.76 12.89 7.40
N ALA A 346 15.44 12.11 6.38
CA ALA A 346 16.42 11.42 5.55
C ALA A 346 17.39 12.43 4.89
N PHE A 347 16.88 13.51 4.31
CA PHE A 347 17.73 14.58 3.78
C PHE A 347 18.57 15.27 4.86
N LYS A 348 18.03 15.51 6.07
CA LYS A 348 18.80 16.05 7.21
C LYS A 348 19.96 15.12 7.60
N LEU A 349 19.72 13.81 7.67
CA LEU A 349 20.75 12.82 7.99
C LEU A 349 21.83 12.73 6.91
N ILE A 350 21.45 12.87 5.64
CA ILE A 350 22.39 12.88 4.52
C ILE A 350 23.22 14.17 4.53
N ALA A 351 22.58 15.32 4.67
CA ALA A 351 23.24 16.63 4.62
C ALA A 351 24.20 16.85 5.80
N SER A 352 23.89 16.31 6.98
CA SER A 352 24.78 16.34 8.15
C SER A 352 25.94 15.32 8.09
N GLY A 353 25.95 14.42 7.10
CA GLY A 353 26.91 13.32 7.02
C GLY A 353 26.65 12.18 8.00
N ALA A 354 25.55 12.23 8.78
CA ALA A 354 25.17 11.20 9.74
C ALA A 354 24.81 9.87 9.06
N CYS A 355 24.37 9.91 7.80
CA CYS A 355 24.12 8.73 6.98
C CYS A 355 24.67 8.88 5.57
N SER A 356 25.26 7.81 5.05
CA SER A 356 25.82 7.71 3.70
C SER A 356 25.61 6.29 3.17
N HIS A 357 25.87 6.05 1.88
CA HIS A 357 25.78 4.71 1.29
C HIS A 357 26.63 3.65 2.02
N GLN A 358 27.75 4.03 2.62
CA GLN A 358 28.59 3.12 3.41
C GLN A 358 27.93 2.65 4.72
N HIS A 359 26.99 3.44 5.25
CA HIS A 359 26.26 3.10 6.48
C HIS A 359 25.16 2.06 6.24
N ILE A 360 24.70 1.91 5.00
CA ILE A 360 23.67 0.95 4.60
C ILE A 360 24.15 0.25 3.33
N PRO A 361 24.94 -0.85 3.42
CA PRO A 361 25.44 -1.53 2.23
C PRO A 361 24.34 -2.13 1.34
N ASP A 362 24.66 -2.33 0.07
CA ASP A 362 23.71 -2.73 -0.99
C ASP A 362 23.70 -4.22 -1.30
N THR A 363 24.26 -5.06 -0.43
CA THR A 363 24.27 -6.50 -0.66
C THR A 363 22.86 -7.09 -0.51
N PRO A 364 22.52 -8.17 -1.25
CA PRO A 364 21.21 -8.83 -1.13
C PRO A 364 20.89 -9.24 0.31
N PHE A 365 21.91 -9.68 1.06
CA PHE A 365 21.77 -10.00 2.48
C PHE A 365 21.31 -8.79 3.32
N VAL A 366 21.95 -7.63 3.17
CA VAL A 366 21.64 -6.42 3.96
C VAL A 366 20.29 -5.82 3.56
N GLU A 367 19.96 -5.87 2.27
CA GLU A 367 18.64 -5.49 1.76
C GLU A 367 17.54 -6.38 2.31
N SER A 368 17.76 -7.69 2.29
CA SER A 368 16.83 -8.64 2.89
C SER A 368 16.72 -8.45 4.41
N GLU A 369 17.81 -8.16 5.10
CA GLU A 369 17.82 -8.00 6.56
C GLU A 369 16.94 -6.82 7.01
N ARG A 370 17.00 -5.67 6.32
CA ARG A 370 16.14 -4.52 6.62
C ARG A 370 14.70 -4.71 6.13
N ARG A 371 14.49 -5.38 4.99
CA ARG A 371 13.15 -5.60 4.41
C ARG A 371 12.33 -6.68 5.09
N GLN A 372 12.96 -7.67 5.75
CA GLN A 372 12.21 -8.68 6.51
C GLN A 372 11.31 -8.02 7.58
N ILE A 373 11.70 -6.84 8.07
CA ILE A 373 10.98 -6.12 9.12
C ILE A 373 9.63 -5.63 8.59
N LEU A 374 9.59 -5.17 7.34
CA LEU A 374 8.35 -4.80 6.65
C LEU A 374 7.41 -6.01 6.54
N PHE A 375 7.87 -7.08 5.89
CA PHE A 375 7.05 -8.27 5.65
C PHE A 375 6.64 -8.97 6.94
N GLY A 376 7.52 -9.01 7.95
CA GLY A 376 7.19 -9.54 9.25
C GLY A 376 6.09 -8.74 9.96
N THR A 377 6.08 -7.41 9.79
CA THR A 377 5.03 -6.54 10.32
C THR A 377 3.70 -6.78 9.57
N ALA A 378 3.75 -6.89 8.23
CA ALA A 378 2.58 -7.19 7.39
C ALA A 378 1.93 -8.55 7.75
N ILE A 379 2.76 -9.57 7.95
CA ILE A 379 2.31 -10.90 8.39
C ILE A 379 1.80 -10.87 9.83
N GLY A 380 2.30 -9.95 10.66
CA GLY A 380 2.00 -9.92 12.10
C GLY A 380 2.78 -10.96 12.89
N ILE A 381 4.00 -11.33 12.48
CA ILE A 381 4.88 -12.12 13.34
C ILE A 381 5.44 -11.24 14.47
N PRO A 382 5.66 -11.77 15.68
CA PRO A 382 6.02 -10.93 16.82
C PRO A 382 7.49 -10.51 16.82
N THR A 383 8.38 -11.27 16.17
CA THR A 383 9.83 -11.03 16.20
C THR A 383 10.50 -11.34 14.88
N PHE A 384 11.54 -10.58 14.56
CA PHE A 384 12.48 -10.78 13.45
C PHE A 384 13.92 -10.95 13.97
N PHE A 385 14.88 -11.18 13.06
CA PHE A 385 16.27 -11.44 13.42
C PHE A 385 17.24 -10.55 12.66
N VAL A 386 18.26 -10.04 13.36
CA VAL A 386 19.33 -9.21 12.79
C VAL A 386 20.68 -9.79 13.20
N HIS A 387 21.62 -9.87 12.28
CA HIS A 387 22.98 -10.31 12.56
C HIS A 387 23.65 -9.35 13.54
N LYS A 388 24.32 -9.88 14.57
CA LYS A 388 24.98 -9.05 15.62
C LYS A 388 25.99 -8.08 15.04
N ASP A 389 26.74 -8.56 14.04
CA ASP A 389 27.76 -7.80 13.33
C ASP A 389 27.26 -7.32 11.96
N THR A 390 25.96 -7.01 11.84
CA THR A 390 25.42 -6.48 10.58
C THR A 390 26.25 -5.28 10.11
N PRO A 391 26.60 -5.21 8.82
CA PRO A 391 27.32 -4.07 8.28
C PRO A 391 26.40 -2.85 8.08
N ASN A 392 25.08 -3.01 8.25
CA ASN A 392 24.13 -1.91 8.27
C ASN A 392 24.22 -1.13 9.60
N ARG A 393 25.07 -0.10 9.60
CA ARG A 393 25.33 0.76 10.76
C ARG A 393 24.11 1.57 11.16
N PHE A 394 23.26 1.94 10.21
CA PHE A 394 22.01 2.66 10.48
C PHE A 394 21.03 1.77 11.27
N LEU A 395 20.82 0.53 10.82
CA LEU A 395 20.01 -0.45 11.56
C LEU A 395 20.57 -0.70 12.97
N ARG A 396 21.90 -0.80 13.12
CA ARG A 396 22.52 -0.92 14.47
C ARG A 396 22.22 0.27 15.36
N ALA A 397 22.20 1.49 14.85
CA ALA A 397 21.86 2.68 15.62
C ALA A 397 20.41 2.62 16.13
N ILE A 398 19.47 2.18 15.29
CA ILE A 398 18.08 1.95 15.70
C ILE A 398 18.02 0.88 16.78
N LEU A 399 18.69 -0.27 16.58
CA LEU A 399 18.67 -1.39 17.53
C LEU A 399 19.24 -1.05 18.90
N LYS A 400 20.17 -0.09 19.01
CA LYS A 400 20.66 0.41 20.31
C LYS A 400 19.56 1.09 21.13
N LYS A 401 18.57 1.71 20.47
CA LYS A 401 17.39 2.31 21.10
C LYS A 401 16.26 1.29 21.30
N THR A 402 16.31 0.13 20.64
CA THR A 402 15.30 -0.93 20.72
C THR A 402 15.40 -1.76 22.00
N LYS A 403 14.38 -1.62 22.86
CA LYS A 403 14.26 -2.39 24.10
C LYS A 403 13.97 -3.86 23.83
N ASN A 404 14.22 -4.70 24.84
CA ASN A 404 13.89 -6.14 24.83
C ASN A 404 14.53 -6.94 23.67
N THR A 405 15.65 -6.44 23.13
CA THR A 405 16.50 -7.13 22.16
C THR A 405 17.38 -8.16 22.88
N ARG A 406 17.40 -9.41 22.40
CA ARG A 406 18.22 -10.47 23.01
C ARG A 406 18.92 -11.34 21.98
N THR A 407 19.99 -12.02 22.37
CA THR A 407 20.62 -13.04 21.50
C THR A 407 19.64 -14.19 21.22
N SER A 408 19.62 -14.69 19.99
CA SER A 408 18.85 -15.86 19.60
C SER A 408 19.60 -17.15 19.98
N HIS A 409 19.00 -18.00 20.82
CA HIS A 409 19.54 -19.35 21.09
C HIS A 409 19.47 -20.26 19.85
N ARG A 410 18.52 -20.01 18.94
CA ARG A 410 18.27 -20.86 17.78
C ARG A 410 19.13 -20.50 16.57
N TYR A 411 19.48 -19.23 16.46
CA TYR A 411 20.28 -18.69 15.36
C TYR A 411 21.51 -18.03 16.01
N PRO A 412 22.58 -18.80 16.29
CA PRO A 412 23.82 -18.25 16.80
C PRO A 412 24.31 -17.10 15.91
N GLY A 413 24.81 -16.03 16.53
CA GLY A 413 25.21 -14.81 15.81
C GLY A 413 24.08 -13.81 15.53
N TYR A 414 22.81 -14.13 15.82
CA TYR A 414 21.68 -13.22 15.61
C TYR A 414 21.09 -12.64 16.90
N LEU A 415 20.63 -11.41 16.81
CA LEU A 415 19.71 -10.77 17.74
C LEU A 415 18.28 -11.10 17.34
N ARG A 416 17.43 -11.39 18.32
CA ARG A 416 15.98 -11.51 18.17
C ARG A 416 15.35 -10.22 18.67
N VAL A 417 14.60 -9.57 17.79
CA VAL A 417 14.03 -8.24 18.01
C VAL A 417 12.50 -8.32 17.93
N LEU A 418 11.80 -7.61 18.81
CA LEU A 418 10.34 -7.48 18.78
C LEU A 418 9.93 -6.38 17.79
N HIS A 419 8.96 -6.66 16.90
CA HIS A 419 8.47 -5.65 15.95
C HIS A 419 7.90 -4.42 16.65
N GLN A 420 7.18 -4.61 17.76
CA GLN A 420 6.59 -3.50 18.51
C GLN A 420 7.68 -2.59 19.10
N GLU A 421 8.71 -3.16 19.73
CA GLU A 421 9.82 -2.39 20.31
C GLU A 421 10.63 -1.67 19.24
N TYR A 422 10.84 -2.30 18.08
CA TYR A 422 11.50 -1.65 16.96
C TYR A 422 10.72 -0.42 16.47
N ARG A 423 9.39 -0.54 16.32
CA ARG A 423 8.53 0.60 15.93
C ARG A 423 8.55 1.73 16.97
N LEU A 424 8.53 1.40 18.26
CA LEU A 424 8.66 2.41 19.33
C LEU A 424 10.05 3.08 19.33
N ALA A 425 11.12 2.33 19.02
CA ALA A 425 12.46 2.88 18.88
C ALA A 425 12.57 3.82 17.68
N LEU A 426 11.93 3.50 16.56
CA LEU A 426 11.83 4.41 15.41
C LEU A 426 11.10 5.71 15.78
N LEU A 427 9.96 5.62 16.49
CA LEU A 427 9.24 6.80 16.96
C LEU A 427 10.11 7.67 17.89
N ALA A 428 10.84 7.05 18.82
CA ALA A 428 11.77 7.77 19.69
C ALA A 428 12.89 8.45 18.90
N MET A 429 13.45 7.76 17.91
CA MET A 429 14.46 8.33 17.00
C MET A 429 13.89 9.53 16.22
N ILE A 430 12.67 9.46 15.71
CA ILE A 430 12.05 10.59 14.99
C ILE A 430 11.90 11.78 15.93
N ARG A 431 11.43 11.57 17.17
CA ARG A 431 11.28 12.65 18.16
C ARG A 431 12.61 13.34 18.51
N GLU A 432 13.71 12.61 18.49
CA GLU A 432 15.05 13.12 18.81
C GLU A 432 15.70 13.79 17.59
N GLU A 433 15.83 13.06 16.48
CA GLU A 433 16.59 13.49 15.31
C GLU A 433 15.83 14.51 14.44
N ALA A 434 14.49 14.45 14.46
CA ALA A 434 13.61 15.33 13.69
C ALA A 434 12.92 16.40 14.54
N ALA A 435 13.35 16.67 15.78
CA ALA A 435 12.68 17.60 16.70
C ALA A 435 12.33 18.95 16.06
N GLU A 436 13.32 19.61 15.45
CA GLU A 436 13.14 20.90 14.75
C GLU A 436 12.22 20.80 13.54
N LEU A 437 12.22 19.66 12.83
CA LEU A 437 11.32 19.42 11.70
C LEU A 437 9.88 19.22 12.19
N VAL A 438 9.70 18.50 13.30
CA VAL A 438 8.40 18.28 13.92
C VAL A 438 7.80 19.60 14.38
N GLU A 439 8.61 20.46 15.00
CA GLU A 439 8.19 21.81 15.37
C GLU A 439 7.86 22.66 14.14
N GLY A 440 8.77 22.70 13.15
CA GLY A 440 8.59 23.50 11.92
C GLY A 440 7.38 23.09 11.08
N PHE A 441 7.03 21.80 11.05
CA PHE A 441 5.83 21.30 10.37
C PHE A 441 4.57 21.32 11.24
N GLY A 442 4.68 21.54 12.56
CA GLY A 442 3.55 21.42 13.49
C GLY A 442 3.05 19.97 13.64
N PHE A 443 3.94 18.99 13.56
CA PHE A 443 3.62 17.55 13.54
C PHE A 443 3.63 16.87 14.92
N GLY A 444 3.49 17.65 16.01
CA GLY A 444 3.36 17.11 17.36
C GLY A 444 2.19 16.13 17.49
N ASP A 445 1.00 16.53 17.04
CA ASP A 445 -0.21 15.71 17.08
C ASP A 445 -0.11 14.47 16.18
N LEU A 446 0.59 14.58 15.04
CA LEU A 446 0.85 13.44 14.16
C LEU A 446 1.66 12.35 14.89
N LEU A 447 2.71 12.73 15.63
CA LEU A 447 3.51 11.78 16.40
C LEU A 447 2.79 11.28 17.66
N GLY A 448 1.85 12.06 18.21
CA GLY A 448 0.94 11.60 19.26
C GLY A 448 -0.02 10.53 18.76
N ASP A 449 -0.67 10.76 17.61
CA ASP A 449 -1.53 9.77 16.93
C ASP A 449 -0.74 8.51 16.59
N LEU A 450 0.44 8.64 15.97
CA LEU A 450 1.31 7.49 15.67
C LEU A 450 1.62 6.68 16.93
N GLU A 451 1.91 7.32 18.08
CA GLU A 451 2.16 6.61 19.33
C GLU A 451 0.94 5.80 19.79
N LEU A 452 -0.26 6.39 19.76
CA LEU A 452 -1.50 5.70 20.12
C LEU A 452 -1.73 4.47 19.23
N ARG A 453 -1.51 4.60 17.91
CA ARG A 453 -1.63 3.49 16.95
C ARG A 453 -0.62 2.37 17.20
N LEU A 454 0.60 2.70 17.65
CA LEU A 454 1.62 1.71 17.95
C LEU A 454 1.40 1.00 19.29
N ARG A 455 0.81 1.69 20.28
CA ARG A 455 0.53 1.13 21.62
C ARG A 455 -0.75 0.32 21.66
N GLU A 456 -1.79 0.78 20.99
CA GLU A 456 -3.12 0.17 20.94
C GLU A 456 -3.56 -0.12 19.49
N PRO A 457 -2.80 -0.97 18.76
CA PRO A 457 -3.02 -1.19 17.32
C PRO A 457 -4.37 -1.82 16.97
N ALA A 458 -4.98 -2.58 17.89
CA ALA A 458 -6.30 -3.17 17.68
C ALA A 458 -7.42 -2.12 17.63
N LYS A 459 -7.24 -0.98 18.30
CA LYS A 459 -8.24 0.08 18.42
C LYS A 459 -7.96 1.26 17.48
N TYR A 460 -6.70 1.69 17.42
CA TYR A 460 -6.31 2.88 16.65
C TYR A 460 -5.54 2.54 15.38
N GLY A 461 -5.03 1.32 15.19
CA GLY A 461 -4.40 0.94 13.92
C GLY A 461 -5.43 0.65 12.84
N ALA A 462 -5.13 1.00 11.59
CA ALA A 462 -5.99 0.71 10.44
C ALA A 462 -6.31 -0.79 10.32
N SER A 463 -5.34 -1.67 10.59
CA SER A 463 -5.59 -3.11 10.60
C SER A 463 -6.63 -3.52 11.64
N GLY A 464 -6.57 -2.93 12.85
CA GLY A 464 -7.52 -3.20 13.92
C GLY A 464 -8.94 -2.76 13.57
N ARG A 465 -9.09 -1.50 13.12
CA ARG A 465 -10.40 -0.94 12.74
C ARG A 465 -11.04 -1.65 11.56
N LEU A 466 -10.29 -1.89 10.49
CA LEU A 466 -10.77 -2.67 9.34
C LEU A 466 -11.20 -4.08 9.79
N THR A 467 -10.40 -4.76 10.62
CA THR A 467 -10.76 -6.09 11.12
C THR A 467 -12.04 -6.05 11.96
N ALA A 468 -12.22 -5.04 12.80
CA ALA A 468 -13.45 -4.87 13.59
C ALA A 468 -14.69 -4.68 12.70
N GLY A 469 -14.59 -3.84 11.65
CA GLY A 469 -15.67 -3.66 10.67
C GLY A 469 -16.03 -4.96 9.93
N ILE A 470 -15.02 -5.72 9.50
CA ILE A 470 -15.19 -7.02 8.84
C ILE A 470 -15.87 -8.03 9.78
N LEU A 471 -15.44 -8.08 11.04
CA LEU A 471 -15.99 -8.98 12.06
C LEU A 471 -17.43 -8.62 12.42
N ALA A 472 -17.75 -7.34 12.56
CA ALA A 472 -19.12 -6.88 12.74
C ALA A 472 -20.01 -7.29 11.55
N LYS A 473 -19.51 -7.13 10.31
CA LYS A 473 -20.21 -7.60 9.10
C LYS A 473 -20.37 -9.12 9.02
N GLY A 474 -19.45 -9.85 9.64
CA GLY A 474 -19.43 -11.30 9.74
C GLY A 474 -20.22 -11.88 10.92
N GLY A 475 -20.58 -11.06 11.91
CA GLY A 475 -21.22 -11.50 13.15
C GLY A 475 -20.31 -12.32 14.07
N ALA A 476 -19.02 -11.96 14.16
CA ALA A 476 -18.02 -12.71 14.94
C ALA A 476 -17.14 -11.80 15.79
N ASP A 477 -16.54 -12.33 16.86
CA ASP A 477 -15.63 -11.57 17.76
C ASP A 477 -14.15 -11.76 17.40
N SER A 478 -13.81 -12.89 16.76
CA SER A 478 -12.45 -13.20 16.32
C SER A 478 -12.41 -13.64 14.85
N PRO A 479 -11.33 -13.32 14.10
CA PRO A 479 -11.14 -13.87 12.75
C PRO A 479 -11.10 -15.40 12.72
N TYR A 480 -10.83 -16.04 13.86
CA TYR A 480 -10.78 -17.49 14.01
C TYR A 480 -12.11 -18.15 14.40
N ASP A 481 -13.15 -17.37 14.65
CA ASP A 481 -14.50 -17.88 14.93
C ASP A 481 -15.27 -18.16 13.62
N MET A 482 -14.72 -17.69 12.50
CA MET A 482 -15.20 -17.94 11.14
C MET A 482 -14.22 -18.80 10.36
N SER A 483 -14.71 -19.53 9.35
CA SER A 483 -13.85 -20.10 8.32
C SER A 483 -13.13 -18.99 7.54
N ALA A 484 -12.01 -19.33 6.90
CA ALA A 484 -11.27 -18.36 6.09
C ALA A 484 -12.15 -17.76 4.97
N ARG A 485 -12.95 -18.61 4.31
CA ARG A 485 -13.87 -18.19 3.25
C ARG A 485 -14.94 -17.23 3.77
N GLU A 486 -15.55 -17.52 4.92
CA GLU A 486 -16.58 -16.65 5.50
C GLU A 486 -16.01 -15.29 5.88
N PHE A 487 -14.82 -15.24 6.49
CA PHE A 487 -14.14 -13.98 6.81
C PHE A 487 -13.82 -13.18 5.54
N ASN A 488 -13.23 -13.82 4.51
CA ASN A 488 -12.84 -13.13 3.29
C ASN A 488 -14.07 -12.61 2.51
N LEU A 489 -15.19 -13.35 2.50
CA LEU A 489 -16.46 -12.88 1.94
C LEU A 489 -17.09 -11.76 2.77
N ALA A 490 -16.97 -11.79 4.09
CA ALA A 490 -17.40 -10.69 4.96
C ALA A 490 -16.56 -9.43 4.68
N ALA A 491 -15.25 -9.59 4.45
CA ALA A 491 -14.37 -8.50 4.08
C ALA A 491 -14.79 -7.84 2.77
N GLU A 492 -15.05 -8.63 1.72
CA GLU A 492 -15.57 -8.10 0.46
C GLU A 492 -16.88 -7.32 0.62
N ARG A 493 -17.81 -7.82 1.44
CA ARG A 493 -19.08 -7.11 1.70
C ARG A 493 -18.83 -5.80 2.45
N TYR A 494 -18.00 -5.83 3.50
CA TYR A 494 -17.65 -4.66 4.29
C TYR A 494 -17.01 -3.55 3.42
N TYR A 495 -16.03 -3.90 2.57
CA TYR A 495 -15.40 -2.93 1.67
C TYR A 495 -16.38 -2.34 0.65
N ARG A 496 -17.30 -3.17 0.15
CA ARG A 496 -18.27 -2.81 -0.87
C ARG A 496 -19.40 -1.92 -0.33
N GLU A 497 -19.79 -2.13 0.92
CA GLU A 497 -20.99 -1.54 1.51
C GLU A 497 -20.59 -0.49 2.57
N GLU A 498 -20.28 -0.91 3.79
CA GLU A 498 -20.04 0.00 4.93
C GLU A 498 -18.86 0.94 4.69
N LEU A 499 -17.67 0.41 4.36
CA LEU A 499 -16.48 1.24 4.19
C LEU A 499 -16.65 2.23 3.03
N ARG A 500 -17.28 1.79 1.94
CA ARG A 500 -17.63 2.65 0.80
C ARG A 500 -18.53 3.80 1.26
N GLN A 501 -19.56 3.53 2.07
CA GLN A 501 -20.47 4.56 2.57
C GLN A 501 -19.78 5.55 3.51
N GLU A 502 -18.90 5.07 4.40
CA GLU A 502 -18.08 5.93 5.26
C GLU A 502 -17.19 6.87 4.43
N GLN A 503 -16.55 6.35 3.38
CA GLN A 503 -15.72 7.12 2.47
C GLN A 503 -16.51 8.10 1.59
N ILE A 504 -17.73 7.74 1.18
CA ILE A 504 -18.67 8.66 0.51
C ILE A 504 -19.04 9.80 1.47
N SER A 505 -19.35 9.49 2.73
CA SER A 505 -19.68 10.49 3.74
C SER A 505 -18.51 11.44 4.01
N GLU A 506 -17.28 10.95 4.04
CA GLU A 506 -16.08 11.78 4.18
C GLU A 506 -15.88 12.71 2.97
N GLY A 507 -16.03 12.19 1.75
CA GLY A 507 -15.99 13.01 0.53
C GLY A 507 -17.11 14.06 0.48
N TRP A 508 -18.31 13.69 0.94
CA TRP A 508 -19.46 14.59 1.01
C TRP A 508 -19.19 15.78 1.92
N GLN A 509 -18.58 15.57 3.09
CA GLN A 509 -18.26 16.65 4.01
C GLN A 509 -17.41 17.74 3.32
N TYR A 510 -16.38 17.34 2.59
CA TYR A 510 -15.51 18.30 1.90
C TYR A 510 -16.22 19.04 0.75
N VAL A 511 -17.07 18.35 0.00
CA VAL A 511 -17.84 18.99 -1.08
C VAL A 511 -18.90 19.94 -0.53
N ALA A 512 -19.57 19.57 0.56
CA ALA A 512 -20.53 20.44 1.23
C ALA A 512 -19.87 21.72 1.76
N GLU A 513 -18.69 21.61 2.40
CA GLU A 513 -17.88 22.75 2.82
C GLU A 513 -17.55 23.69 1.65
N ASP A 514 -17.13 23.14 0.49
CA ASP A 514 -16.83 23.94 -0.70
C ASP A 514 -18.08 24.68 -1.22
N ILE A 515 -19.22 23.99 -1.30
CA ILE A 515 -20.48 24.58 -1.78
C ILE A 515 -20.98 25.68 -0.83
N GLN A 516 -20.90 25.47 0.48
CA GLN A 516 -21.25 26.49 1.46
C GLN A 516 -20.35 27.72 1.36
N ALA A 517 -19.03 27.51 1.23
CA ALA A 517 -18.07 28.61 1.08
C ALA A 517 -18.28 29.40 -0.23
N MET A 518 -18.67 28.72 -1.32
CA MET A 518 -19.08 29.40 -2.57
C MET A 518 -20.36 30.23 -2.37
N ALA A 519 -21.37 29.66 -1.71
CA ALA A 519 -22.65 30.34 -1.47
C ALA A 519 -22.55 31.53 -0.51
N ALA A 520 -21.74 31.41 0.54
CA ALA A 520 -21.50 32.47 1.52
C ALA A 520 -20.61 33.61 0.99
N GLY A 521 -20.05 33.46 -0.22
CA GLY A 521 -19.15 34.44 -0.82
C GLY A 521 -17.75 34.48 -0.19
N GLU A 522 -17.39 33.48 0.62
CA GLU A 522 -16.04 33.30 1.17
C GLU A 522 -15.03 32.95 0.07
N ILE A 523 -15.52 32.33 -1.01
CA ILE A 523 -14.78 32.06 -2.23
C ILE A 523 -15.16 33.13 -3.27
N PRO A 524 -14.22 33.98 -3.71
CA PRO A 524 -14.50 34.94 -4.77
C PRO A 524 -14.84 34.23 -6.08
N LEU A 525 -16.06 34.45 -6.57
CA LEU A 525 -16.55 33.95 -7.85
C LEU A 525 -16.53 35.09 -8.88
N SER A 526 -16.25 34.78 -10.15
CA SER A 526 -16.58 35.70 -11.25
C SER A 526 -18.10 35.89 -11.34
N LEU A 527 -18.55 36.94 -12.02
CA LEU A 527 -19.98 37.18 -12.24
C LEU A 527 -20.63 35.97 -12.94
N GLU A 528 -19.97 35.47 -14.00
CA GLU A 528 -20.40 34.29 -14.76
C GLU A 528 -20.55 33.05 -13.87
N MET A 529 -19.55 32.74 -13.04
CA MET A 529 -19.62 31.59 -12.13
C MET A 529 -20.72 31.72 -11.08
N ARG A 530 -20.99 32.95 -10.61
CA ARG A 530 -22.07 33.21 -9.66
C ARG A 530 -23.43 32.98 -10.31
N GLU A 531 -23.60 33.41 -11.57
CA GLU A 531 -24.79 33.11 -12.35
C GLU A 531 -24.97 31.61 -12.59
N GLU A 532 -23.90 30.88 -12.89
CA GLU A 532 -23.92 29.42 -13.04
C GLU A 532 -24.32 28.72 -11.73
N VAL A 533 -23.69 29.07 -10.60
CA VAL A 533 -24.04 28.50 -9.29
C VAL A 533 -25.52 28.76 -8.95
N ASN A 534 -25.99 29.99 -9.19
CA ASN A 534 -27.40 30.33 -8.99
C ASN A 534 -28.33 29.57 -9.95
N ALA A 535 -27.93 29.35 -11.20
CA ALA A 535 -28.70 28.57 -12.16
C ALA A 535 -28.78 27.09 -11.78
N ILE A 536 -27.70 26.51 -11.25
CA ILE A 536 -27.66 25.11 -10.78
C ILE A 536 -28.51 24.93 -9.52
N LEU A 537 -28.43 25.86 -8.57
CA LEU A 537 -29.21 25.80 -7.32
C LEU A 537 -30.68 26.20 -7.53
N GLY A 538 -30.98 27.04 -8.52
CA GLY A 538 -32.32 27.55 -8.80
C GLY A 538 -32.85 28.39 -7.63
N THR A 539 -34.07 28.13 -7.20
CA THR A 539 -34.71 28.79 -6.05
C THR A 539 -34.45 28.06 -4.72
N GLN A 540 -33.71 26.96 -4.74
CA GLN A 540 -33.49 26.11 -3.57
C GLN A 540 -32.44 26.73 -2.65
N GLU A 541 -32.72 26.77 -1.35
CA GLU A 541 -31.73 27.13 -0.34
C GLU A 541 -30.58 26.12 -0.32
N VAL A 542 -29.34 26.60 -0.24
CA VAL A 542 -28.12 25.78 -0.25
C VAL A 542 -28.16 24.71 0.84
N ASP A 543 -28.52 25.06 2.07
CA ASP A 543 -28.61 24.10 3.18
C ASP A 543 -29.74 23.09 2.99
N GLY A 544 -30.82 23.47 2.29
CA GLY A 544 -31.88 22.55 1.88
C GLY A 544 -31.38 21.56 0.82
N PHE A 545 -30.70 22.06 -0.21
CA PHE A 545 -30.11 21.25 -1.28
C PHE A 545 -29.07 20.26 -0.74
N LEU A 546 -28.17 20.72 0.13
CA LEU A 546 -27.13 19.87 0.72
C LEU A 546 -27.73 18.77 1.59
N ARG A 547 -28.70 19.09 2.46
CA ARG A 547 -29.37 18.07 3.30
C ARG A 547 -30.07 17.02 2.45
N GLN A 548 -30.91 17.44 1.50
CA GLN A 548 -31.62 16.53 0.61
C GLN A 548 -30.65 15.63 -0.17
N THR A 549 -29.65 16.23 -0.81
CA THR A 549 -28.68 15.51 -1.65
C THR A 549 -27.86 14.52 -0.82
N ARG A 550 -27.50 14.86 0.42
CA ARG A 550 -26.80 13.96 1.35
C ARG A 550 -27.64 12.72 1.64
N ASP A 551 -28.90 12.91 2.02
CA ASP A 551 -29.78 11.81 2.42
C ASP A 551 -30.05 10.89 1.21
N GLU A 552 -30.28 11.46 0.03
CA GLU A 552 -30.44 10.72 -1.22
C GLU A 552 -29.15 9.97 -1.63
N LEU A 553 -27.98 10.59 -1.46
CA LEU A 553 -26.67 10.00 -1.78
C LEU A 553 -26.35 8.81 -0.87
N LEU A 554 -26.46 8.99 0.45
CA LEU A 554 -26.18 7.94 1.42
C LEU A 554 -27.24 6.82 1.39
N GLY A 555 -28.48 7.17 1.00
CA GLY A 555 -29.56 6.22 0.72
C GLY A 555 -29.44 5.49 -0.62
N ASP A 556 -28.44 5.78 -1.44
CA ASP A 556 -28.24 5.21 -2.79
C ASP A 556 -29.47 5.40 -3.70
N SER A 557 -30.17 6.53 -3.51
CA SER A 557 -31.41 6.90 -4.21
C SER A 557 -31.32 8.25 -4.92
N LEU A 558 -30.11 8.80 -5.05
CA LEU A 558 -29.86 10.08 -5.72
C LEU A 558 -30.23 10.01 -7.21
N GLY A 559 -31.23 10.80 -7.59
CA GLY A 559 -31.69 10.89 -8.97
C GLY A 559 -30.63 11.50 -9.92
N PRO A 560 -30.70 11.21 -11.23
CA PRO A 560 -29.71 11.68 -12.20
C PRO A 560 -29.63 13.20 -12.32
N GLU A 561 -30.73 13.92 -12.05
CA GLU A 561 -30.77 15.38 -12.05
C GLU A 561 -29.94 15.98 -10.91
N ASN A 562 -30.18 15.56 -9.66
CA ASN A 562 -29.42 16.03 -8.50
C ASN A 562 -27.95 15.58 -8.57
N ALA A 563 -27.68 14.37 -9.08
CA ALA A 563 -26.32 13.93 -9.36
C ALA A 563 -25.61 14.85 -10.37
N ALA A 564 -26.29 15.26 -11.46
CA ALA A 564 -25.74 16.18 -12.44
C ALA A 564 -25.48 17.58 -11.85
N ARG A 565 -26.41 18.12 -11.06
CA ARG A 565 -26.26 19.40 -10.36
C ARG A 565 -25.03 19.38 -9.43
N LEU A 566 -24.88 18.30 -8.65
CA LEU A 566 -23.74 18.14 -7.74
C LEU A 566 -22.41 18.01 -8.51
N LEU A 567 -22.38 17.23 -9.59
CA LEU A 567 -21.20 17.11 -10.46
C LEU A 567 -20.78 18.47 -11.03
N GLN A 568 -21.74 19.30 -11.48
CA GLN A 568 -21.47 20.65 -11.97
C GLN A 568 -20.87 21.55 -10.89
N LEU A 569 -21.44 21.55 -9.67
CA LEU A 569 -20.89 22.31 -8.55
C LEU A 569 -19.47 21.86 -8.17
N MET A 570 -19.20 20.55 -8.21
CA MET A 570 -17.86 20.01 -7.95
C MET A 570 -16.84 20.44 -9.02
N ILE A 571 -17.25 20.53 -10.29
CA ILE A 571 -16.39 21.04 -11.38
C ILE A 571 -16.03 22.51 -11.14
N ILE A 572 -17.01 23.34 -10.76
CA ILE A 572 -16.78 24.76 -10.42
C ILE A 572 -15.81 24.86 -9.23
N ALA A 573 -16.03 24.08 -8.17
CA ALA A 573 -15.15 24.06 -7.00
C ALA A 573 -13.71 23.65 -7.37
N GLU A 574 -13.53 22.65 -8.23
CA GLU A 574 -12.20 22.20 -8.68
C GLU A 574 -11.49 23.23 -9.55
N ASP A 575 -12.21 23.94 -10.42
CA ASP A 575 -11.64 25.03 -11.23
C ASP A 575 -11.16 26.19 -10.34
N LEU A 576 -11.93 26.54 -9.31
CA LEU A 576 -11.54 27.55 -8.32
C LEU A 576 -10.30 27.13 -7.53
N ASP A 577 -10.25 25.88 -7.07
CA ASP A 577 -9.07 25.32 -6.39
C ASP A 577 -7.83 25.36 -7.30
N THR A 578 -8.00 24.99 -8.58
CA THR A 578 -6.92 25.01 -9.59
C THR A 578 -6.40 26.43 -9.84
N LYS A 579 -7.30 27.41 -10.01
CA LYS A 579 -6.94 28.82 -10.20
C LYS A 579 -6.20 29.39 -9.00
N ARG A 580 -6.66 29.08 -7.78
CA ARG A 580 -5.98 29.48 -6.53
C ARG A 580 -4.59 28.87 -6.40
N GLN A 581 -4.44 27.59 -6.74
CA GLN A 581 -3.14 26.92 -6.72
C GLN A 581 -2.17 27.58 -7.71
N LYS A 582 -2.62 27.91 -8.92
CA LYS A 582 -1.80 28.62 -9.92
C LYS A 582 -1.41 30.03 -9.51
N GLN A 583 -2.28 30.76 -8.81
CA GLN A 583 -1.97 32.11 -8.29
C GLN A 583 -0.99 32.10 -7.11
N THR A 584 -0.86 30.97 -6.41
CA THR A 584 0.08 30.83 -5.28
C THR A 584 1.39 30.10 -5.67
N LEU A 585 1.49 29.68 -6.94
CA LEU A 585 2.68 29.11 -7.57
C LEU A 585 3.46 30.22 -8.28
#